data_AF-A0A7S2LC57-F1
#
_entry.id   AF-A0A7S2LC57-F1
#
_cell.length_a   1.000
_cell.length_b   1.000
_cell.length_c   1.000
_cell.angle_alpha   90.00
_cell.angle_beta   90.00
_cell.angle_gamma   90.00
#
_symmetry.space_group_name_H-M   'P 1'
#
loop_
_entity.id
_entity.type
_entity.pdbx_description
1 polymer ?
#
loop_
_entity_poly.entity_id
_entity_poly.type
_entity_poly.pdbx_seq_one_letter_code
_entity_poly.pdbx_strand_id
1 'polypeptide(L)'
;RIHSDDVTSDFLSVNGSVPIPPYLHREAVESDKERYNNVYAKDGGSVAAPTAGLHFTDESLEELGESNISSLTLHVGAGTFMPVRSEDAREHAMHAEHFYVNVGELRSIVKAME
;
A
#
# COMPACT_ATOMS: atom_id res chain seq x y z
N ARG A 1 -6.98 1.81 15.52
CA ARG A 1 -5.81 2.57 15.04
C ARG A 1 -4.75 2.41 16.11
N ILE A 2 -3.69 1.64 15.87
CA ILE A 2 -2.51 1.75 16.71
C ILE A 2 -1.85 3.04 16.22
N HIS A 3 -2.02 4.15 16.93
CA HIS A 3 -1.06 5.24 16.83
C HIS A 3 0.18 4.69 17.50
N SER A 4 1.14 4.20 16.71
CA SER A 4 2.33 3.62 17.27
C SER A 4 3.20 4.75 17.79
N ASP A 5 3.18 4.95 19.10
CA ASP A 5 4.38 5.41 19.78
C ASP A 5 5.50 4.40 19.46
N ASP A 6 6.76 4.85 19.41
CA ASP A 6 7.92 4.06 18.95
C ASP A 6 7.91 2.61 19.50
N VAL A 7 7.53 2.45 20.77
CA VAL A 7 7.43 1.15 21.47
C VAL A 7 6.51 0.14 20.78
N THR A 8 5.37 0.55 20.23
CA THR A 8 4.43 -0.39 19.58
C THR A 8 4.90 -0.75 18.16
N SER A 9 5.52 0.22 17.47
CA SER A 9 6.16 -0.03 16.18
C SER A 9 7.30 -1.02 16.32
N ASP A 10 8.16 -0.82 17.33
CA ASP A 10 9.28 -1.70 17.65
C ASP A 10 8.80 -3.11 18.06
N PHE A 11 7.71 -3.21 18.81
CA PHE A 11 7.14 -4.51 19.15
C PHE A 11 6.66 -5.26 17.90
N LEU A 12 5.96 -4.58 16.99
CA LEU A 12 5.45 -5.16 15.75
C LEU A 12 6.55 -5.46 14.73
N SER A 13 7.64 -4.69 14.70
CA SER A 13 8.76 -4.97 13.81
C SER A 13 9.50 -6.25 14.20
N VAL A 14 9.54 -6.57 15.50
CA VAL A 14 10.18 -7.78 16.04
C VAL A 14 9.24 -9.00 16.02
N ASN A 15 7.95 -8.81 16.31
CA ASN A 15 7.00 -9.92 16.54
C ASN A 15 5.92 -10.07 15.46
N GLY A 16 5.80 -9.11 14.54
CA GLY A 16 4.83 -9.14 13.46
C GLY A 16 5.31 -9.92 12.25
N SER A 17 4.36 -10.48 11.49
CA SER A 17 4.60 -11.04 10.16
C SER A 17 3.94 -10.14 9.10
N VAL A 18 4.55 -10.08 7.92
CA VAL A 18 3.93 -9.40 6.78
C VAL A 18 2.75 -10.23 6.31
N PRO A 19 1.53 -9.65 6.26
CA PRO A 19 0.39 -10.37 5.74
C PRO A 19 0.54 -10.56 4.24
N ILE A 20 0.39 -11.80 3.78
CA ILE A 20 0.39 -12.13 2.37
C ILE A 20 -1.03 -12.45 1.89
N PRO A 21 -1.36 -12.17 0.61
CA PRO A 21 -2.68 -12.43 0.09
C PRO A 21 -3.11 -13.89 0.25
N PRO A 22 -4.38 -14.16 0.65
CA PRO A 22 -4.84 -15.51 0.98
C PRO A 22 -4.79 -16.48 -0.21
N TYR A 23 -4.80 -15.97 -1.44
CA TYR A 23 -4.71 -16.77 -2.66
C TYR A 23 -3.32 -17.37 -2.93
N LEU A 24 -2.28 -16.98 -2.17
CA LEU A 24 -0.95 -17.60 -2.28
C LEU A 24 -0.87 -18.98 -1.61
N HIS A 25 -1.83 -19.32 -0.75
CA HIS A 25 -1.95 -20.64 -0.10
C HIS A 25 -0.65 -21.14 0.57
N ARG A 26 0.13 -20.23 1.14
CA ARG A 26 1.35 -20.55 1.90
C ARG A 26 1.52 -19.57 3.06
N GLU A 27 2.41 -19.89 3.98
CA GLU A 27 2.87 -18.98 5.01
C GLU A 27 3.80 -17.90 4.42
N ALA A 28 3.84 -16.74 5.10
CA ALA A 28 4.77 -15.67 4.75
C ALA A 28 6.21 -16.13 4.98
N VAL A 29 7.11 -15.78 4.06
CA VAL A 29 8.55 -16.00 4.18
C VAL A 29 9.29 -14.67 4.23
N GLU A 30 10.55 -14.65 4.67
CA GLU A 30 11.29 -13.39 4.83
C GLU A 30 11.37 -12.57 3.54
N SER A 31 11.47 -13.21 2.37
CA SER A 31 11.49 -12.50 1.08
C SER A 31 10.17 -11.80 0.74
N ASP A 32 9.05 -12.15 1.40
CA ASP A 32 7.79 -11.40 1.25
C ASP A 32 7.88 -10.01 1.88
N LYS A 33 8.73 -9.81 2.91
CA LYS A 33 8.91 -8.49 3.51
C LYS A 33 9.45 -7.49 2.50
N GLU A 34 10.45 -7.88 1.72
CA GLU A 34 11.03 -7.03 0.67
C GLU A 34 10.05 -6.87 -0.50
N ARG A 35 9.37 -7.97 -0.90
CA ARG A 35 8.47 -7.96 -2.05
C ARG A 35 7.21 -7.12 -1.83
N TYR A 36 6.68 -7.11 -0.61
CA TYR A 36 5.48 -6.35 -0.25
C TYR A 36 5.79 -4.99 0.40
N ASN A 37 7.04 -4.72 0.78
CA ASN A 37 7.53 -3.37 1.10
C ASN A 37 8.43 -2.86 -0.05
N ASN A 38 7.90 -2.83 -1.26
CA ASN A 38 8.62 -2.35 -2.45
C ASN A 38 8.76 -0.82 -2.48
N VAL A 39 9.18 -0.28 -3.63
CA VAL A 39 9.37 1.15 -3.98
C VAL A 39 8.30 2.13 -3.48
N TYR A 40 7.09 1.64 -3.19
CA TYR A 40 5.93 2.42 -2.77
C TYR A 40 5.71 2.44 -1.24
N ALA A 41 6.44 1.63 -0.47
CA ALA A 41 6.35 1.55 0.99
C ALA A 41 7.21 2.61 1.71
N LYS A 42 7.19 3.86 1.22
CA LYS A 42 7.96 4.98 1.79
C LYS A 42 7.45 5.39 3.18
N ASP A 43 6.14 5.31 3.39
CA ASP A 43 5.49 5.63 4.67
C ASP A 43 4.92 4.36 5.30
N GLY A 44 5.33 4.06 6.54
CA GLY A 44 4.74 2.96 7.32
C GLY A 44 3.23 3.14 7.52
N GLY A 45 2.48 2.04 7.56
CA GLY A 45 1.05 2.05 7.89
C GLY A 45 0.11 1.46 6.83
N SER A 46 0.62 1.01 5.69
CA SER A 46 -0.14 0.16 4.76
C SER A 46 0.08 -1.33 5.07
N VAL A 47 -1.00 -2.10 5.07
CA VAL A 47 -0.98 -3.55 5.28
C VAL A 47 -0.71 -4.29 3.94
N ALA A 48 -0.73 -3.60 2.81
CA ALA A 48 -0.53 -4.18 1.49
C ALA A 48 0.27 -3.26 0.57
N ALA A 49 1.10 -3.87 -0.30
CA ALA A 49 1.70 -3.20 -1.45
C ALA A 49 0.70 -3.15 -2.62
N PRO A 50 0.68 -2.07 -3.41
CA PRO A 50 -0.06 -2.04 -4.67
C PRO A 50 0.51 -3.11 -5.61
N THR A 51 -0.31 -4.11 -5.96
CA THR A 51 0.11 -5.24 -6.81
C THR A 51 0.50 -4.80 -8.21
N ALA A 52 -0.15 -3.76 -8.75
CA ALA A 52 0.26 -3.13 -10.01
C ALA A 52 1.65 -2.46 -9.93
N GLY A 53 2.03 -2.00 -8.73
CA GLY A 53 3.36 -1.44 -8.47
C GLY A 53 4.49 -2.48 -8.59
N LEU A 54 4.18 -3.78 -8.51
CA LEU A 54 5.19 -4.86 -8.63
C LEU A 54 5.79 -4.99 -10.03
N HIS A 55 5.24 -4.29 -11.04
CA HIS A 55 5.77 -4.25 -12.39
C HIS A 55 6.85 -3.18 -12.60
N PHE A 56 7.03 -2.27 -11.63
CA PHE A 56 8.00 -1.18 -11.72
C PHE A 56 9.23 -1.46 -10.87
N THR A 57 10.40 -1.20 -11.43
CA THR A 57 11.70 -1.15 -10.74
C THR A 57 12.18 0.29 -10.61
N ASP A 58 13.16 0.54 -9.75
CA ASP A 58 13.79 1.85 -9.62
C ASP A 58 14.32 2.34 -10.98
N GLU A 59 14.97 1.46 -11.74
CA GLU A 59 15.49 1.81 -13.08
C GLU A 59 14.36 2.21 -14.04
N SER A 60 13.23 1.49 -14.03
CA SER A 60 12.09 1.83 -14.88
C SER A 60 11.44 3.17 -14.50
N LEU A 61 11.45 3.52 -13.21
CA LEU A 61 10.93 4.80 -12.72
C LEU A 61 11.89 5.94 -13.05
N GLU A 62 13.20 5.70 -12.97
CA GLU A 62 14.23 6.64 -13.42
C GLU A 62 14.14 6.93 -14.92
N GLU A 63 13.92 5.90 -15.76
CA GLU A 63 13.72 6.05 -17.20
C GLU A 63 12.50 6.92 -17.56
N LEU A 64 11.43 6.83 -16.76
CA LEU A 64 10.25 7.69 -16.91
C LEU A 64 10.55 9.15 -16.55
N GLY A 65 11.50 9.39 -15.65
CA GLY A 65 11.92 10.70 -15.17
C GLY A 65 11.00 11.28 -14.09
N GLU A 66 11.60 11.81 -13.02
CA GLU A 66 10.88 12.27 -11.82
C GLU A 66 9.79 13.32 -12.10
N SER A 67 9.99 14.19 -13.09
CA SER A 67 9.00 15.23 -13.46
C SER A 67 7.72 14.68 -14.07
N ASN A 68 7.73 13.42 -14.51
CA ASN A 68 6.58 12.75 -15.14
C ASN A 68 5.83 11.85 -14.14
N ILE A 69 6.25 11.84 -12.88
CA ILE A 69 5.69 10.98 -11.84
C ILE A 69 5.13 11.85 -10.73
N SER A 70 3.88 11.58 -10.36
CA SER A 70 3.26 12.15 -9.16
C SER A 70 2.84 11.04 -8.21
N SER A 71 3.06 11.27 -6.91
CA SER A 71 2.84 10.28 -5.86
C SER A 71 1.72 10.68 -4.89
N LEU A 72 1.07 9.65 -4.32
CA LEU A 72 0.15 9.77 -3.20
C LEU A 72 0.33 8.57 -2.28
N THR A 73 -0.05 8.73 -1.02
CA THR A 73 -0.06 7.66 -0.02
C THR A 73 -1.49 7.20 0.19
N LEU A 74 -1.77 5.91 0.00
CA LEU A 74 -3.06 5.28 0.32
C LEU A 74 -2.84 4.30 1.48
N HIS A 75 -3.54 4.50 2.58
CA HIS A 75 -3.52 3.55 3.70
C HIS A 75 -4.58 2.49 3.51
N VAL A 76 -4.11 1.28 3.23
CA VAL A 76 -4.93 0.09 3.06
C VAL A 76 -4.95 -0.68 4.38
N GLY A 77 -6.15 -0.94 4.89
CA GLY A 77 -6.36 -1.71 6.11
C GLY A 77 -6.47 -3.22 5.85
N ALA A 78 -6.46 -4.02 6.92
CA ALA A 78 -6.65 -5.47 6.84
C ALA A 78 -7.99 -5.90 6.20
N GLY A 79 -8.98 -4.99 6.15
CA GLY A 79 -10.25 -5.20 5.47
C GLY A 79 -10.12 -5.58 3.98
N THR A 80 -9.04 -5.16 3.32
CA THR A 80 -8.81 -5.44 1.89
C THR A 80 -8.54 -6.91 1.59
N PHE A 81 -8.11 -7.68 2.59
CA PHE A 81 -7.95 -9.13 2.47
C PHE A 81 -9.19 -9.92 2.93
N MET A 82 -10.22 -9.25 3.42
CA MET A 82 -11.43 -9.91 3.88
C MET A 82 -12.28 -10.35 2.68
N PRO A 83 -12.81 -11.58 2.68
CA PRO A 83 -13.70 -12.01 1.61
C PRO A 83 -15.00 -11.21 1.64
N VAL A 84 -15.60 -11.01 0.48
CA VAL A 84 -16.96 -10.49 0.36
C VAL A 84 -17.91 -11.46 1.08
N ARG A 85 -18.59 -10.97 2.10
CA ARG A 85 -19.49 -11.77 2.96
C ARG A 85 -20.96 -11.75 2.52
N SER A 86 -21.29 -10.90 1.55
CA SER A 86 -22.65 -10.75 1.02
C SER A 86 -22.80 -11.59 -0.26
N GLU A 87 -23.99 -12.14 -0.49
CA GLU A 87 -24.33 -12.80 -1.76
C GLU A 87 -24.40 -11.79 -2.92
N ASP A 88 -24.79 -10.54 -2.63
CA ASP A 88 -24.75 -9.43 -3.57
C ASP A 88 -23.62 -8.45 -3.19
N ALA A 89 -22.68 -8.24 -4.12
CA ALA A 89 -21.56 -7.31 -3.94
C ALA A 89 -22.01 -5.87 -3.68
N ARG A 90 -23.19 -5.45 -4.15
CA ARG A 90 -23.75 -4.11 -3.93
C ARG A 90 -24.17 -3.89 -2.47
N GLU A 91 -24.44 -4.97 -1.75
CA GLU A 91 -24.84 -4.96 -0.34
C GLU A 91 -23.64 -5.18 0.59
N HIS A 92 -22.45 -5.43 0.03
CA HIS A 92 -21.23 -5.57 0.82
C HIS A 92 -20.76 -4.21 1.33
N ALA A 93 -20.75 -4.05 2.65
CA ALA A 93 -20.19 -2.87 3.29
C ALA A 93 -18.66 -2.83 3.11
N MET A 94 -18.18 -1.94 2.24
CA MET A 94 -16.76 -1.67 2.05
C MET A 94 -16.24 -0.74 3.14
N HIS A 95 -15.03 -1.02 3.62
CA HIS A 95 -14.32 -0.11 4.51
C HIS A 95 -13.80 1.10 3.72
N ALA A 96 -13.86 2.28 4.34
CA ALA A 96 -13.24 3.47 3.77
C ALA A 96 -11.71 3.36 3.88
N GLU A 97 -11.03 3.80 2.83
CA GLU A 97 -9.58 3.95 2.80
C GLU A 97 -9.23 5.44 2.86
N HIS A 98 -8.12 5.75 3.51
CA HIS A 98 -7.65 7.12 3.65
C HIS A 98 -6.44 7.33 2.76
N PHE A 99 -6.42 8.44 2.03
CA PHE A 99 -5.27 8.83 1.23
C PHE A 99 -4.77 10.21 1.61
N TYR A 100 -3.49 10.42 1.31
CA TYR A 100 -2.78 11.67 1.48
C TYR A 100 -2.05 11.98 0.19
N VAL A 101 -2.13 13.23 -0.25
CA VAL A 101 -1.45 13.69 -1.44
C VAL A 101 -0.91 15.09 -1.16
N ASN A 102 0.33 15.33 -1.57
CA ASN A 102 0.92 16.65 -1.40
C ASN A 102 0.20 17.66 -2.33
N VAL A 103 0.00 18.89 -1.86
CA VAL A 103 -0.63 19.94 -2.68
C VAL A 103 0.15 20.22 -3.96
N GLY A 104 1.49 20.10 -3.92
CA GLY A 104 2.34 20.20 -5.11
C GLY A 104 2.02 19.12 -6.15
N GLU A 105 1.87 17.88 -5.71
CA GLU A 105 1.52 16.74 -6.57
C GLU A 105 0.14 16.92 -7.22
N LEU A 106 -0.86 17.32 -6.42
CA LEU A 106 -2.19 17.64 -6.95
C LEU A 106 -2.15 18.73 -8.03
N ARG A 107 -1.34 19.78 -7.83
CA ARG A 107 -1.19 20.84 -8.83
C ARG A 107 -0.54 20.33 -10.11
N SER A 108 0.48 19.48 -10.01
CA SER A 108 1.12 18.85 -11.17
C SER A 108 0.12 18.01 -11.98
N ILE A 109 -0.69 17.21 -11.30
CA ILE A 109 -1.75 16.39 -11.93
C ILE A 109 -2.76 17.29 -12.66
N VAL A 110 -3.28 18.33 -12.00
CA VAL A 110 -4.25 19.24 -12.61
C VAL A 110 -3.66 19.92 -13.86
N LYS A 111 -2.41 20.39 -13.77
CA LYS A 111 -1.72 21.01 -14.90
C LYS A 111 -1.52 20.07 -16.09
N ALA A 112 -1.32 18.77 -15.84
CA ALA A 112 -1.12 17.78 -16.91
C ALA A 112 -2.43 17.39 -17.64
N MET A 113 -3.59 17.71 -17.06
CA MET A 113 -4.90 17.46 -17.68
C MET A 113 -5.37 18.59 -18.60
N GLU A 114 -4.68 19.74 -18.57
CA GLU A 114 -4.91 20.91 -19.43
C GLU A 114 -4.11 20.80 -20.74
#